data_AF-A0A9E8N9B5-F1
#
_entry.id   AF-A0A9E8N9B5-F1
#
_cell.length_a   1.000
_cell.length_b   1.000
_cell.length_c   1.000
_cell.angle_alpha   90.00
_cell.angle_beta   90.00
_cell.angle_gamma   90.00
#
_symmetry.space_group_name_H-M   'P 1'
#
loop_
_entity.id
_entity.type
_entity.pdbx_description
1 polymer ?
#
loop_
_entity_poly.entity_id
_entity_poly.type
_entity_poly.pdbx_seq_one_letter_code
_entity_poly.pdbx_strand_id
1 'polypeptide(L)'
;MIKISTLPLIQNPGQFYAAQQILLVDVLYVGDTPRNMREYIKNTHGGFIYDKKTYIPITLTGTPESMLANAGKAIVFKFDKGFENHYHFDGNLNAAIWHKRLYDLSAFIDQSAIQFEREEDFIANRYLRDFKEFDEPKVPTKLLDLPVQNPSNMGLQAIKGLKPVRK
;
A
#
# COMPACT_ATOMS: atom_id res chain seq x y z
N MET A 1 21.54 -4.72 8.52
CA MET A 1 20.53 -4.98 7.49
C MET A 1 19.23 -5.33 8.18
N ILE A 2 18.10 -4.83 7.67
CA ILE A 2 16.76 -4.99 8.24
C ILE A 2 16.01 -6.03 7.42
N LYS A 3 15.32 -6.96 8.09
CA LYS A 3 14.42 -7.92 7.45
C LYS A 3 13.05 -7.28 7.28
N ILE A 4 12.56 -7.22 6.04
CA ILE A 4 11.20 -6.75 5.71
C ILE A 4 10.17 -7.62 6.44
N SER A 5 10.41 -8.92 6.55
CA SER A 5 9.51 -9.85 7.27
C SER A 5 9.33 -9.51 8.76
N THR A 6 10.25 -8.76 9.35
CA THR A 6 10.22 -8.36 10.75
C THR A 6 9.60 -6.98 10.98
N LEU A 7 9.33 -6.23 9.90
CA LEU A 7 8.74 -4.90 10.00
C LEU A 7 7.25 -4.97 10.32
N PRO A 8 6.73 -4.04 11.14
CA PRO A 8 5.30 -3.93 11.38
C PRO A 8 4.55 -3.58 10.10
N LEU A 9 3.56 -4.41 9.75
CA LEU A 9 2.71 -4.19 8.58
C LEU A 9 1.64 -3.14 8.91
N ILE A 10 1.42 -2.20 7.98
CA ILE A 10 0.31 -1.24 8.05
C ILE A 10 -0.96 -1.94 7.57
N GLN A 11 -1.96 -2.03 8.45
CA GLN A 11 -3.19 -2.77 8.25
C GLN A 11 -4.42 -1.88 8.04
N ASN A 12 -4.32 -0.59 8.33
CA ASN A 12 -5.41 0.36 8.15
C ASN A 12 -4.90 1.77 7.82
N PRO A 13 -5.74 2.63 7.24
CA PRO A 13 -5.35 4.00 6.91
C PRO A 13 -4.90 4.83 8.12
N GLY A 14 -5.45 4.58 9.31
CA GLY A 14 -5.04 5.28 10.53
C GLY A 14 -3.56 5.04 10.87
N GLN A 15 -3.11 3.79 10.76
CA GLN A 15 -1.69 3.42 10.92
C GLN A 15 -0.82 4.05 9.84
N PHE A 16 -1.33 4.14 8.60
CA PHE A 16 -0.61 4.78 7.49
C PHE A 16 -0.33 6.26 7.78
N TYR A 17 -1.34 7.03 8.17
CA TYR A 17 -1.17 8.46 8.47
C TYR A 17 -0.45 8.74 9.79
N ALA A 18 -0.41 7.77 10.71
CA ALA A 18 0.34 7.89 11.95
C ALA A 18 1.84 7.58 11.79
N ALA A 19 2.22 6.86 10.73
CA ALA A 19 3.61 6.52 10.47
C ALA A 19 4.41 7.77 10.04
N GLN A 20 5.59 7.96 10.61
CA GLN A 20 6.49 9.04 10.21
C GLN A 20 7.27 8.66 8.94
N GLN A 21 7.58 7.38 8.80
CA GLN A 21 8.25 6.83 7.64
C GLN A 21 7.64 5.48 7.29
N ILE A 22 7.45 5.27 5.98
CA ILE A 22 6.86 4.05 5.45
C ILE A 22 7.81 3.39 4.45
N LEU A 23 7.65 2.08 4.32
CA LEU A 23 8.22 1.27 3.26
C LEU A 23 7.09 0.71 2.41
N LEU A 24 7.10 1.05 1.12
CA LEU A 24 6.32 0.35 0.12
C LEU A 24 7.19 -0.74 -0.50
N VAL A 25 6.71 -1.98 -0.44
CA VAL A 25 7.34 -3.15 -1.05
C VAL A 25 6.43 -3.69 -2.15
N ASP A 26 6.98 -3.85 -3.34
CA ASP A 26 6.29 -4.50 -4.45
C ASP A 26 7.28 -5.31 -5.31
N VAL A 27 6.76 -5.97 -6.34
CA VAL A 27 7.56 -6.81 -7.23
C VAL A 27 7.35 -6.42 -8.68
N LEU A 28 8.46 -6.15 -9.37
CA LEU A 28 8.47 -5.79 -10.78
C LEU A 28 8.76 -7.00 -11.64
N TYR A 29 7.92 -7.25 -12.64
CA TYR A 29 8.23 -8.21 -13.69
C TYR A 29 9.17 -7.59 -14.73
N VAL A 30 10.26 -8.28 -15.04
CA VAL A 30 11.32 -7.80 -15.93
C VAL A 30 11.06 -8.18 -17.40
N GLY A 31 10.03 -8.97 -17.70
CA GLY A 31 9.80 -9.49 -19.04
C GLY A 31 10.72 -10.66 -19.40
N ASP A 32 10.62 -11.12 -20.65
CA ASP A 32 11.47 -12.17 -21.20
C ASP A 32 12.86 -11.62 -21.55
N THR A 33 13.68 -11.48 -20.52
CA THR A 33 15.06 -11.00 -20.65
C THR A 33 16.03 -12.15 -21.01
N PRO A 34 17.04 -11.90 -21.87
CA PRO A 34 18.08 -12.89 -22.18
C PRO A 34 18.79 -13.40 -20.92
N ARG A 35 19.30 -14.63 -20.95
CA ARG A 35 19.97 -15.27 -19.79
C ARG A 35 21.02 -14.38 -19.13
N ASN A 36 21.90 -13.77 -19.92
CA ASN A 36 22.97 -12.89 -19.42
C ASN A 36 22.41 -11.67 -18.67
N MET A 37 21.25 -11.18 -19.08
CA MET A 37 20.56 -10.06 -18.41
C MET A 37 19.92 -10.51 -17.10
N ARG A 38 19.28 -11.69 -17.09
CA ARG A 38 18.71 -12.27 -15.86
C ARG A 38 19.75 -12.50 -14.78
N GLU A 39 20.92 -13.04 -15.16
CA GLU A 39 22.04 -13.25 -14.24
C GLU A 39 22.60 -11.91 -13.71
N TYR A 40 22.73 -10.90 -14.58
CA TYR A 40 23.13 -9.55 -14.17
C TYR A 40 22.14 -8.91 -13.18
N ILE A 41 20.85 -8.98 -13.46
CA ILE A 41 19.79 -8.42 -12.59
C ILE A 41 19.79 -9.09 -11.22
N LYS A 42 19.96 -10.41 -11.17
CA LYS A 42 20.05 -11.16 -9.91
C LYS A 42 21.25 -10.70 -9.07
N ASN A 43 22.41 -10.54 -9.70
CA ASN A 43 23.63 -10.21 -9.00
C ASN A 43 23.63 -8.75 -8.51
N THR A 44 23.25 -7.82 -9.39
CA THR A 44 23.39 -6.37 -9.15
C THR A 44 22.16 -5.75 -8.48
N HIS A 45 20.95 -6.15 -8.89
CA HIS A 45 19.70 -5.49 -8.47
C HIS A 45 18.84 -6.35 -7.53
N GLY A 46 19.36 -7.48 -7.06
CA GLY A 46 18.65 -8.37 -6.14
C GLY A 46 17.41 -9.03 -6.74
N GLY A 47 17.38 -9.19 -8.08
CA GLY A 47 16.29 -9.91 -8.74
C GLY A 47 16.33 -11.42 -8.47
N PHE A 48 15.18 -12.05 -8.58
CA PHE A 48 15.02 -13.48 -8.35
C PHE A 48 14.15 -14.13 -9.43
N ILE A 49 14.17 -15.46 -9.48
CA ILE A 49 13.40 -16.23 -10.47
C ILE A 49 12.25 -16.94 -9.75
N TYR A 50 11.03 -16.70 -10.21
CA TYR A 50 9.83 -17.39 -9.74
C TYR A 50 9.01 -17.83 -10.94
N ASP A 51 8.56 -19.09 -10.96
CA ASP A 51 7.80 -19.67 -12.07
C ASP A 51 8.40 -19.38 -13.47
N LYS A 52 9.72 -19.62 -13.60
CA LYS A 52 10.53 -19.37 -14.82
C LYS A 52 10.59 -17.90 -15.29
N LYS A 53 9.95 -16.98 -14.58
CA LYS A 53 9.96 -15.53 -14.82
C LYS A 53 10.92 -14.81 -13.89
N THR A 54 11.47 -13.70 -14.34
CA THR A 54 12.42 -12.89 -13.56
C THR A 54 11.73 -11.67 -12.99
N TYR A 55 11.95 -11.47 -11.69
CA TYR A 55 11.34 -10.42 -10.90
C TYR A 55 12.39 -9.63 -10.15
N ILE A 56 12.09 -8.36 -9.86
CA ILE A 56 12.92 -7.48 -9.02
C ILE A 56 12.05 -6.96 -7.89
N PRO A 57 12.48 -7.11 -6.62
CA PRO A 57 11.78 -6.46 -5.52
C PRO A 57 12.02 -4.94 -5.60
N ILE A 58 10.93 -4.19 -5.59
CA ILE A 58 10.96 -2.73 -5.47
C ILE A 58 10.68 -2.38 -4.02
N THR A 59 11.56 -1.56 -3.45
CA THR A 59 11.38 -0.97 -2.13
C THR A 59 11.46 0.54 -2.25
N LEU A 60 10.38 1.24 -1.90
CA LEU A 60 10.31 2.69 -1.88
C LEU A 60 10.09 3.16 -0.46
N THR A 61 10.94 4.07 0.00
CA THR A 61 10.84 4.68 1.33
C THR A 61 10.40 6.14 1.21
N GLY A 62 9.54 6.59 2.11
CA GLY A 62 9.08 7.99 2.13
C GLY A 62 8.19 8.29 3.32
N THR A 63 7.64 9.50 3.36
CA THR A 63 6.54 9.83 4.28
C THR A 63 5.20 9.47 3.63
N PRO A 64 4.13 9.26 4.41
CA PRO A 64 2.79 9.02 3.89
C PRO A 64 2.35 10.07 2.84
N GLU A 65 2.64 11.35 3.10
CA GLU A 65 2.29 12.46 2.22
C GLU A 65 3.07 12.42 0.91
N SER A 66 4.37 12.11 0.97
CA SER A 66 5.20 12.02 -0.23
C SER A 66 4.76 10.87 -1.13
N MET A 67 4.35 9.74 -0.55
CA MET A 67 3.84 8.61 -1.30
C MET A 67 2.53 8.97 -2.03
N LEU A 68 1.58 9.61 -1.35
CA LEU A 68 0.32 10.06 -1.95
C LEU A 68 0.54 11.14 -3.01
N ALA A 69 1.46 12.07 -2.79
CA ALA A 69 1.81 13.12 -3.76
C ALA A 69 2.48 12.57 -5.05
N ASN A 70 2.96 11.33 -5.00
CA ASN A 70 3.55 10.62 -6.14
C ASN A 70 2.61 9.56 -6.73
N ALA A 71 1.38 9.45 -6.24
CA ALA A 71 0.33 8.66 -6.88
C ALA A 71 0.14 9.09 -8.35
N GLY A 72 0.00 8.12 -9.25
CA GLY A 72 -0.17 8.31 -10.68
C GLY A 72 1.10 8.70 -11.45
N LYS A 73 2.22 8.97 -10.77
CA LYS A 73 3.49 9.29 -11.44
C LYS A 73 4.26 8.00 -11.74
N ALA A 74 4.77 7.90 -12.96
CA ALA A 74 5.68 6.84 -13.35
C ALA A 74 7.01 7.00 -12.61
N ILE A 75 7.38 6.00 -11.81
CA ILE A 75 8.72 5.87 -11.25
C ILE A 75 9.53 5.03 -12.23
N VAL A 76 10.45 5.69 -12.93
CA VAL A 76 11.31 5.04 -13.93
C VAL A 76 12.50 4.40 -13.22
N PHE A 77 12.54 3.08 -13.23
CA PHE A 77 13.72 2.32 -12.84
C PHE A 77 14.59 2.12 -14.06
N LYS A 78 15.71 2.86 -14.11
CA LYS A 78 16.74 2.71 -15.14
C LYS A 78 17.81 1.75 -14.64
N PHE A 79 18.15 0.77 -15.46
CA PHE A 79 19.19 -0.22 -15.20
C PHE A 79 20.34 -0.01 -16.20
N ASP A 80 21.58 -0.23 -15.77
CA ASP A 80 22.81 0.22 -16.48
C ASP A 80 22.95 -0.31 -17.93
N LYS A 81 22.17 -1.33 -18.32
CA LYS A 81 22.20 -1.94 -19.66
C LYS A 81 21.07 -1.49 -20.58
N GLY A 82 20.53 -0.28 -20.37
CA GLY A 82 19.47 0.29 -21.21
C GLY A 82 18.10 -0.39 -21.01
N PHE A 83 17.95 -1.14 -19.92
CA PHE A 83 16.65 -1.67 -19.51
C PHE A 83 15.98 -0.60 -18.65
N GLU A 84 14.76 -0.22 -19.01
CA GLU A 84 13.94 0.73 -18.28
C GLU A 84 12.60 0.08 -17.97
N ASN A 85 12.12 0.26 -16.75
CA ASN A 85 10.81 -0.24 -16.36
C ASN A 85 10.07 0.82 -15.53
N HIS A 86 8.78 0.95 -15.78
CA HIS A 86 7.97 2.04 -15.25
C HIS A 86 7.02 1.46 -14.21
N TYR A 87 7.33 1.73 -12.94
CA TYR A 87 6.41 1.41 -11.85
C TYR A 87 5.41 2.54 -11.69
N HIS A 88 4.12 2.19 -11.63
CA HIS A 88 3.06 3.15 -11.39
C HIS A 88 2.36 2.78 -10.10
N PHE A 89 2.45 3.66 -9.10
CA PHE A 89 1.60 3.57 -7.94
C PHE A 89 0.27 4.26 -8.25
N ASP A 90 -0.83 3.51 -8.18
CA ASP A 90 -2.19 3.98 -8.54
C ASP A 90 -2.79 4.99 -7.54
N GLY A 91 -2.17 5.15 -6.36
CA GLY A 91 -2.69 6.01 -5.29
C GLY A 91 -3.74 5.34 -4.41
N ASN A 92 -4.09 4.08 -4.67
CA ASN A 92 -5.12 3.40 -3.91
C ASN A 92 -4.54 2.80 -2.63
N LEU A 93 -4.65 3.56 -1.54
CA LEU A 93 -4.17 3.14 -0.22
C LEU A 93 -4.82 1.83 0.24
N ASN A 94 -6.10 1.62 -0.05
CA ASN A 94 -6.81 0.39 0.34
C ASN A 94 -6.26 -0.82 -0.41
N ALA A 95 -5.96 -0.68 -1.71
CA ALA A 95 -5.30 -1.73 -2.49
C ALA A 95 -3.90 -2.02 -1.94
N ALA A 96 -3.11 -0.98 -1.62
CA ALA A 96 -1.77 -1.14 -1.07
C ALA A 96 -1.77 -1.87 0.30
N ILE A 97 -2.73 -1.55 1.17
CA ILE A 97 -2.95 -2.23 2.46
C ILE A 97 -3.42 -3.67 2.22
N TRP A 98 -4.36 -3.90 1.31
CA TRP A 98 -4.90 -5.22 0.98
C TRP A 98 -3.82 -6.18 0.47
N HIS A 99 -2.99 -5.71 -0.47
CA HIS A 99 -1.83 -6.46 -0.97
C HIS A 99 -0.68 -6.50 0.04
N LYS A 100 -0.85 -5.90 1.23
CA LYS A 100 0.12 -5.89 2.31
C LYS A 100 1.50 -5.40 1.85
N ARG A 101 1.50 -4.30 1.09
CA ARG A 101 2.69 -3.67 0.52
C ARG A 101 3.32 -2.63 1.45
N LEU A 102 2.59 -2.19 2.48
CA LEU A 102 2.96 -1.08 3.33
C LEU A 102 3.47 -1.54 4.70
N TYR A 103 4.67 -1.10 5.07
CA TYR A 103 5.28 -1.36 6.36
C TYR A 103 5.67 -0.05 7.04
N ASP A 104 5.63 -0.05 8.36
CA ASP A 104 6.05 1.09 9.17
C ASP A 104 7.55 1.00 9.46
N LEU A 105 8.27 2.09 9.13
CA LEU A 105 9.69 2.28 9.32
C LEU A 105 10.01 3.38 10.34
N SER A 106 9.01 3.90 11.05
CA SER A 106 9.20 5.04 11.97
C SER A 106 10.27 4.78 13.03
N ALA A 107 10.48 3.53 13.43
CA ALA A 107 11.55 3.15 14.36
C ALA A 107 12.99 3.37 13.83
N PHE A 108 13.15 3.60 12.52
CA PHE A 108 14.43 3.70 11.83
C PHE A 108 14.68 5.08 11.21
N ILE A 109 13.86 6.09 11.55
CA ILE A 109 13.90 7.42 10.94
C ILE A 109 15.24 8.15 11.12
N ASP A 110 15.92 7.91 12.23
CA ASP A 110 17.21 8.53 12.54
C ASP A 110 18.40 7.85 11.83
N GLN A 111 18.16 6.78 11.07
CA GLN A 111 19.21 6.08 10.35
C GLN A 111 19.46 6.75 8.99
N SER A 112 20.72 7.14 8.74
CA SER A 112 21.14 7.79 7.50
C SER A 112 21.09 6.87 6.27
N ALA A 113 21.15 5.55 6.46
CA ALA A 113 21.05 4.57 5.40
C ALA A 113 20.38 3.28 5.90
N ILE A 114 19.22 2.96 5.31
CA ILE A 114 18.51 1.72 5.59
C ILE A 114 18.88 0.69 4.51
N GLN A 115 19.46 -0.43 4.93
CA GLN A 115 19.75 -1.55 4.05
C GLN A 115 18.85 -2.73 4.39
N PHE A 116 18.09 -3.24 3.42
CA PHE A 116 17.22 -4.39 3.59
C PHE A 116 17.92 -5.71 3.22
N GLU A 117 17.58 -6.78 3.93
CA GLU A 117 17.99 -8.14 3.59
C GLU A 117 17.24 -8.66 2.36
N ARG A 118 17.92 -9.46 1.53
CA ARG A 118 17.30 -10.10 0.37
C ARG A 118 16.47 -11.29 0.84
N GLU A 119 15.18 -11.07 1.05
CA GLU A 119 14.24 -12.11 1.47
C GLU A 119 13.43 -12.63 0.27
N GLU A 120 14.09 -13.30 -0.67
CA GLU A 120 13.48 -13.79 -1.93
C GLU A 120 12.25 -14.67 -1.66
N ASP A 121 12.35 -15.63 -0.74
CA ASP A 121 11.25 -16.54 -0.40
C ASP A 121 10.06 -15.80 0.22
N PHE A 122 10.32 -14.82 1.09
CA PHE A 122 9.26 -14.02 1.71
C PHE A 122 8.50 -13.20 0.65
N ILE A 123 9.25 -12.53 -0.23
CA ILE A 123 8.69 -11.68 -1.28
C ILE A 123 7.92 -12.52 -2.30
N ALA A 124 8.47 -13.65 -2.74
CA ALA A 124 7.82 -14.55 -3.68
C ALA A 124 6.51 -15.11 -3.10
N ASN A 125 6.53 -15.59 -1.85
CA ASN A 125 5.33 -16.12 -1.21
C ASN A 125 4.26 -15.03 -1.04
N ARG A 126 4.66 -13.83 -0.59
CA ARG A 126 3.73 -12.75 -0.29
C ARG A 126 3.09 -12.11 -1.52
N TYR A 127 3.88 -11.83 -2.55
CA TYR A 127 3.46 -10.96 -3.66
C TYR A 127 3.24 -11.69 -4.98
N LEU A 128 3.73 -12.93 -5.13
CA LEU A 128 3.55 -13.71 -6.35
C LEU A 128 2.68 -14.95 -6.14
N ARG A 129 2.94 -15.73 -5.10
CA ARG A 129 2.23 -16.99 -4.85
C ARG A 129 0.81 -16.79 -4.33
N ASP A 130 0.69 -15.99 -3.27
CA ASP A 130 -0.59 -15.71 -2.62
C ASP A 130 -1.24 -14.43 -3.15
N PHE A 131 -0.83 -13.98 -4.34
CA PHE A 131 -1.37 -12.78 -4.96
C PHE A 131 -2.86 -12.97 -5.24
N LYS A 132 -3.66 -12.07 -4.69
CA LYS A 132 -5.09 -11.95 -4.97
C LYS A 132 -5.33 -10.58 -5.54
N GLU A 133 -6.10 -10.51 -6.63
CA GLU A 133 -6.53 -9.25 -7.20
C GLU A 133 -7.35 -8.47 -6.17
N PHE A 134 -7.18 -7.14 -6.18
CA PHE A 134 -7.94 -6.28 -5.29
C PHE A 134 -9.36 -6.13 -5.84
N ASP A 135 -10.31 -6.85 -5.24
CA ASP A 135 -11.72 -6.55 -5.42
C ASP A 135 -12.05 -5.32 -4.59
N GLU A 136 -12.28 -4.18 -5.25
CA GLU A 136 -12.88 -3.04 -4.57
C GLU A 136 -14.17 -3.51 -3.91
N PRO A 137 -14.34 -3.31 -2.58
CA PRO A 137 -15.61 -3.62 -1.95
C PRO A 137 -16.65 -2.80 -2.68
N LYS A 138 -17.54 -3.48 -3.42
CA LYS A 138 -18.72 -2.87 -4.02
C LYS A 138 -19.45 -2.19 -2.88
N VAL A 139 -19.21 -0.90 -2.71
CA VAL A 139 -19.99 -0.09 -1.79
C VAL A 139 -21.40 -0.26 -2.34
N PRO A 140 -22.34 -0.87 -1.59
CA PRO A 140 -23.70 -0.91 -2.06
C PRO A 140 -24.07 0.54 -2.29
N THR A 141 -24.34 0.90 -3.54
CA THR A 141 -24.95 2.17 -3.93
C THR A 141 -26.38 2.15 -3.38
N LYS A 142 -26.53 2.14 -2.05
CA LYS A 142 -27.73 2.64 -1.38
C LYS A 142 -27.63 4.16 -1.41
N LEU A 143 -27.76 4.71 -2.62
CA LEU A 143 -28.21 6.07 -2.83
C LEU A 143 -29.63 6.10 -2.25
N LEU A 144 -29.75 6.58 -1.01
CA LEU A 144 -31.01 6.95 -0.37
C LEU A 144 -32.11 5.87 -0.47
N ASP A 145 -32.00 4.81 0.33
CA ASP A 145 -33.23 4.27 0.92
C ASP A 145 -33.76 5.39 1.82
N LEU A 146 -34.68 6.21 1.31
CA LEU A 146 -35.52 7.04 2.17
C LEU A 146 -36.09 6.10 3.24
N PRO A 147 -35.96 6.42 4.53
CA PRO A 147 -36.55 5.59 5.56
C PRO A 147 -38.05 5.50 5.27
N VAL A 148 -38.52 4.32 4.85
CA VAL A 148 -39.96 3.98 4.79
C VAL A 148 -40.44 3.71 6.20
N GLN A 149 -40.20 4.67 7.09
CA GLN A 149 -40.86 4.87 8.36
C GLN A 149 -40.75 6.37 8.62
N ASN A 150 -41.80 7.11 8.30
CA ASN A 150 -42.09 8.32 9.05
C ASN A 150 -42.28 7.88 10.51
N PRO A 151 -41.46 8.27 11.49
CA PRO A 151 -42.01 8.54 12.80
C PRO A 151 -42.64 9.92 12.69
N SER A 152 -43.89 9.97 12.23
CA SER A 152 -44.81 11.07 12.54
C SER A 152 -45.03 11.08 14.07
N ASN A 153 -44.00 11.49 14.81
CA ASN A 153 -43.99 11.79 16.25
C ASN A 153 -42.67 12.47 16.71
N MET A 154 -41.86 13.02 15.80
CA MET A 154 -40.78 13.95 16.19
C MET A 154 -41.38 15.32 16.51
N GLY A 155 -41.89 15.45 17.73
CA GLY A 155 -42.43 16.69 18.26
C GLY A 155 -43.71 16.48 19.03
N LEU A 156 -43.59 15.91 20.25
CA LEU A 156 -44.54 16.12 21.37
C LEU A 156 -44.10 15.36 22.65
N GLN A 157 -42.80 15.15 22.88
CA GLN A 157 -42.34 14.89 24.24
C GLN A 157 -42.01 16.21 24.92
N ALA A 158 -42.94 16.66 25.77
CA ALA A 158 -42.74 17.81 26.62
C ALA A 158 -41.49 17.57 27.50
N ILE A 159 -40.45 18.38 27.31
CA ILE A 159 -39.30 18.42 28.20
C ILE A 159 -39.81 18.96 29.55
N LYS A 160 -39.94 18.06 30.54
CA LYS A 160 -40.23 18.44 31.93
C LYS A 160 -39.06 19.29 32.45
N GLY A 161 -39.31 20.57 32.72
CA GLY A 161 -38.38 21.40 33.51
C GLY A 161 -38.24 22.86 33.10
N LEU A 162 -38.68 23.27 31.91
CA LEU A 162 -38.55 24.66 31.47
C LEU A 162 -39.92 25.32 31.38
N LYS A 163 -40.21 26.20 32.37
CA LYS A 163 -41.38 27.07 32.33
C LYS A 163 -41.19 28.13 31.24
N PRO A 164 -42.16 28.33 30.33
CA PRO A 164 -42.10 29.41 29.37
C PRO A 164 -42.19 30.76 30.08
N VAL A 165 -41.25 31.65 29.76
CA VAL A 165 -41.27 33.05 30.18
C VAL A 165 -42.39 33.75 29.39
N ARG A 166 -43.44 34.20 30.08
CA ARG A 166 -44.44 35.08 29.50
C ARG A 166 -43.98 36.53 29.61
N LYS A 167 -43.90 37.22 28.48
CA LYS A 167 -44.72 38.40 28.17
C LYS A 167 -44.80 38.59 26.66
#